data_AF-A0A849QZY2-F1
#
_entry.id   AF-A0A849QZY2-F1
#
_cell.length_a   1.000
_cell.length_b   1.000
_cell.length_c   1.000
_cell.angle_alpha   90.00
_cell.angle_beta   90.00
_cell.angle_gamma   90.00
#
_symmetry.space_group_name_H-M   'P 1'
#
loop_
_entity.id
_entity.type
_entity.pdbx_description
1 polymer ?
#
loop_
_entity_poly.entity_id
_entity_poly.type
_entity_poly.pdbx_seq_one_letter_code
_entity_poly.pdbx_strand_id
1 'polypeptide(L)'
;MDNTVPEMAISDASSQDKKTVGVATLLGDPKRAIIKLAVPMIVAMSLQTIYNLVDAIWVSGLGANALAAIGFVFPFFFLAIGLSN
;
A
#
# COMPACT_ATOMS: atom_id res chain seq x y z
N MET A 1 33.96 44.21 30.21
CA MET A 1 32.69 44.25 29.48
C MET A 1 32.60 42.99 28.65
N ASP A 2 31.73 42.07 29.08
CA ASP A 2 31.25 40.93 28.31
C ASP A 2 30.34 41.47 27.18
N ASN A 3 30.55 40.97 25.97
CA ASN A 3 29.63 41.09 24.84
C ASN A 3 29.55 39.69 24.17
N THR A 4 28.65 38.83 24.69
CA THR A 4 27.47 38.30 23.98
C THR A 4 27.66 38.00 22.47
N VAL A 5 27.44 36.81 21.89
CA VAL A 5 26.64 35.59 22.15
C VAL A 5 27.33 34.42 21.42
N PRO A 6 27.32 33.17 21.92
CA PRO A 6 27.85 32.03 21.17
C PRO A 6 27.01 31.74 19.92
N GLU A 7 27.60 31.86 18.73
CA GLU A 7 27.08 31.45 17.40
C GLU A 7 26.47 30.04 17.40
N MET A 8 26.92 29.19 18.34
CA MET A 8 26.48 27.80 18.51
C MET A 8 25.08 27.63 19.12
N ALA A 9 24.42 28.70 19.60
CA ALA A 9 23.11 28.58 20.25
C ALA A 9 21.90 28.82 19.33
N ILE A 10 22.10 29.20 18.06
CA ILE A 10 21.02 29.66 17.16
C ILE A 10 20.92 28.82 15.86
N SER A 11 21.62 27.69 15.73
CA SER A 11 21.46 26.81 14.54
C SER A 11 20.51 25.62 14.78
N ASP A 12 20.17 25.34 16.03
CA ASP A 12 19.66 24.03 16.44
C ASP A 12 18.15 24.05 16.67
N ALA A 13 17.57 25.24 16.79
CA ALA A 13 16.21 25.45 17.29
C ALA A 13 15.13 25.65 16.20
N SER A 14 15.46 25.56 14.91
CA SER A 14 14.50 25.94 13.84
C SER A 14 14.09 24.85 12.85
N SER A 15 14.51 23.59 13.03
CA SER A 15 13.92 22.47 12.28
C SER A 15 12.56 22.09 12.89
N GLN A 16 11.56 22.94 12.66
CA GLN A 16 10.15 22.62 12.86
C GLN A 16 9.79 21.40 12.00
N ASP A 17 9.81 20.22 12.61
CA ASP A 17 9.33 18.95 12.05
C ASP A 17 7.82 19.04 11.83
N LYS A 18 7.42 19.62 10.69
CA LYS A 18 6.03 19.61 10.20
C LYS A 18 5.69 18.17 9.78
N LYS A 19 5.37 17.32 10.75
CA LYS A 19 4.90 15.96 10.50
C LYS A 19 3.63 16.00 9.67
N THR A 20 3.67 15.39 8.49
CA THR A 20 2.50 15.26 7.62
C THR A 20 1.47 14.35 8.29
N VAL A 21 0.19 14.50 7.94
CA VAL A 21 -0.90 13.71 8.52
C VAL A 21 -0.66 12.20 8.35
N GLY A 22 -0.02 11.79 7.24
CA GLY A 22 0.39 10.41 7.01
C GLY A 22 1.45 9.94 7.99
N VAL A 23 2.56 10.68 8.13
CA VAL A 23 3.66 10.35 9.06
C VAL A 23 3.17 10.36 10.50
N ALA A 24 2.35 11.34 10.88
CA ALA A 24 1.74 11.41 12.21
C ALA A 24 0.76 10.26 12.49
N THR A 25 0.06 9.75 11.46
CA THR A 25 -0.82 8.58 11.59
C THR A 25 0.00 7.29 11.79
N LEU A 26 1.13 7.15 11.09
CA LEU A 26 1.96 5.94 11.16
C LEU A 26 2.79 5.85 12.44
N LEU A 27 3.34 6.98 12.91
CA LEU A 27 4.15 7.05 14.14
C LEU A 27 3.31 7.32 15.40
N GLY A 28 1.99 7.45 15.25
CA GLY A 28 1.04 7.69 16.33
C GLY A 28 0.66 6.40 17.07
N ASP A 29 -0.62 6.25 17.41
CA ASP A 29 -1.12 5.02 18.02
C ASP A 29 -1.09 3.84 17.02
N PRO A 30 -0.30 2.79 17.28
CA PRO A 30 -0.17 1.65 16.37
C PRO A 30 -1.50 0.94 16.10
N LYS A 31 -2.42 0.87 17.07
CA LYS A 31 -3.74 0.25 16.84
C LYS A 31 -4.55 1.03 15.83
N ARG A 32 -4.52 2.37 15.94
CA ARG A 32 -5.22 3.27 15.01
C ARG A 32 -4.57 3.29 13.63
N ALA A 33 -3.24 3.23 13.57
CA ALA A 33 -2.48 3.13 12.32
C ALA A 33 -2.86 1.86 11.54
N ILE A 34 -2.86 0.70 12.21
CA ILE A 34 -3.21 -0.59 11.61
C ILE A 34 -4.64 -0.56 11.06
N ILE A 35 -5.62 -0.11 11.83
CA ILE A 35 -7.02 -0.08 11.36
C ILE A 35 -7.18 0.86 10.16
N LYS A 36 -6.55 2.04 10.19
CA LYS A 36 -6.67 3.05 9.14
C LYS A 36 -6.02 2.62 7.81
N LEU A 37 -5.06 1.70 7.84
CA LEU A 37 -4.48 1.07 6.66
C LEU A 37 -5.20 -0.22 6.27
N ALA A 38 -5.55 -1.07 7.24
CA ALA A 38 -6.13 -2.38 6.99
C ALA A 38 -7.55 -2.28 6.44
N VAL A 39 -8.38 -1.35 6.93
CA VAL A 39 -9.76 -1.20 6.45
C VAL A 39 -9.83 -0.95 4.93
N PRO A 40 -9.15 0.07 4.36
CA PRO A 40 -9.19 0.27 2.91
C PRO A 40 -8.53 -0.89 2.15
N MET A 41 -7.48 -1.51 2.70
CA MET A 41 -6.86 -2.69 2.09
C MET A 41 -7.81 -3.89 2.02
N ILE A 42 -8.53 -4.19 3.10
CA ILE A 42 -9.51 -5.29 3.15
C ILE A 42 -10.61 -5.03 2.11
N VAL A 43 -11.14 -3.81 2.06
CA VAL A 43 -12.16 -3.44 1.05
C VAL A 43 -11.62 -3.63 -0.36
N ALA A 44 -10.41 -3.15 -0.65
CA ALA A 44 -9.79 -3.31 -1.96
C ALA A 44 -9.61 -4.79 -2.33
N MET A 45 -9.09 -5.61 -1.42
CA MET A 45 -8.89 -7.05 -1.66
C MET A 45 -10.21 -7.81 -1.79
N SER A 46 -11.26 -7.44 -1.05
CA SER A 46 -12.60 -8.00 -1.22
C SER A 46 -13.17 -7.69 -2.60
N LEU A 47 -13.06 -6.44 -3.06
CA LEU A 47 -13.50 -6.05 -4.41
C LEU A 47 -12.73 -6.79 -5.49
N GLN A 48 -11.40 -6.93 -5.34
CA GLN A 48 -10.58 -7.73 -6.25
C GLN A 48 -11.05 -9.19 -6.32
N THR A 49 -11.39 -9.78 -5.17
CA THR A 49 -11.86 -11.18 -5.11
C THR A 49 -13.20 -11.33 -5.81
N ILE A 50 -14.12 -10.38 -5.60
CA ILE A 50 -15.42 -10.34 -6.28
C ILE A 50 -15.23 -10.19 -7.79
N TYR A 51 -14.33 -9.31 -8.23
CA TYR A 51 -13.99 -9.15 -9.64
C TYR A 51 -13.49 -10.46 -10.25
N ASN A 52 -12.53 -11.13 -9.60
CA ASN A 52 -12.01 -12.42 -10.07
C ASN A 52 -13.11 -13.47 -10.20
N LEU A 53 -14.10 -13.47 -9.29
CA LEU A 53 -15.23 -14.39 -9.34
C LEU A 53 -16.19 -14.08 -10.50
N VAL A 54 -16.55 -12.80 -10.68
CA VAL A 54 -17.44 -12.37 -11.78
C VAL A 54 -16.79 -12.64 -13.14
N ASP A 55 -15.50 -12.36 -13.27
CA ASP A 55 -14.70 -12.66 -14.46
C ASP A 55 -14.71 -14.17 -14.76
N ALA A 56 -14.43 -15.01 -13.76
CA ALA A 56 -14.46 -16.47 -13.93
C ALA A 56 -15.85 -16.99 -14.33
N ILE A 57 -16.94 -16.47 -13.74
CA ILE A 57 -18.31 -16.83 -14.12
C ILE A 57 -18.58 -16.44 -15.57
N TRP A 58 -18.23 -15.22 -15.96
CA TRP A 58 -18.41 -14.75 -17.33
C TRP A 58 -17.63 -15.61 -18.34
N VAL A 59 -16.35 -15.87 -18.08
CA VAL A 59 -15.51 -16.68 -18.98
C VAL A 59 -15.95 -18.14 -19.02
N SER A 60 -16.47 -18.69 -17.92
CA SER A 60 -17.03 -20.04 -17.91
C SER A 60 -18.21 -20.20 -18.88
N GLY A 61 -18.94 -19.10 -19.15
CA GLY A 61 -20.02 -19.05 -20.15
C GLY A 61 -19.54 -19.26 -21.59
N LEU A 62 -18.25 -19.06 -21.88
CA LEU A 62 -17.64 -19.35 -23.19
C LEU A 62 -17.26 -20.83 -23.36
N GLY A 63 -17.40 -21.63 -22.29
CA GLY A 63 -17.15 -23.07 -22.26
C GLY A 63 -16.04 -23.47 -21.28
N ALA A 64 -16.05 -24.73 -20.87
CA ALA A 64 -15.11 -25.27 -19.87
C ALA A 64 -13.64 -25.10 -20.27
N ASN A 65 -13.34 -25.18 -21.57
CA ASN A 65 -11.98 -25.00 -22.09
C ASN A 65 -11.44 -23.58 -21.87
N ALA A 66 -12.31 -22.55 -21.91
CA ALA A 66 -11.91 -21.17 -21.70
C ALA A 66 -11.50 -20.94 -20.24
N LEU A 67 -12.28 -21.46 -19.28
CA LEU A 67 -11.94 -21.38 -17.86
C LEU A 67 -10.67 -22.20 -17.52
N ALA A 68 -10.51 -23.38 -18.13
CA ALA A 68 -9.32 -24.20 -17.94
C ALA A 68 -8.04 -23.50 -18.48
N ALA A 69 -8.15 -22.78 -19.60
CA ALA A 69 -7.05 -22.01 -20.15
C ALA A 69 -6.58 -20.89 -19.20
N ILE A 70 -7.50 -20.21 -18.51
CA ILE A 70 -7.16 -19.22 -17.49
C ILE A 70 -6.31 -19.85 -16.37
N GLY A 71 -6.75 -21.00 -15.83
CA GLY A 71 -6.01 -21.74 -14.81
C GLY A 71 -4.62 -22.18 -15.25
N PHE A 72 -4.46 -22.53 -16.53
CA PHE A 72 -3.18 -22.90 -17.12
C PHE A 72 -2.22 -21.72 -17.30
N VAL A 73 -2.73 -20.53 -17.64
CA VAL A 73 -1.91 -19.34 -17.92
C VAL A 73 -1.44 -18.64 -16.63
N PHE A 74 -2.19 -18.71 -15.53
CA PHE A 74 -1.86 -18.01 -14.28
C PHE A 74 -0.42 -18.23 -13.77
N PRO A 75 0.13 -19.46 -13.72
CA PRO A 75 1.53 -19.68 -13.32
C PRO A 75 2.53 -18.88 -14.16
N PHE A 76 2.30 -18.78 -15.48
CA PHE A 76 3.15 -18.01 -16.38
C PHE A 76 2.99 -16.50 -16.17
N PHE A 77 1.78 -16.04 -15.86
CA PHE A 77 1.52 -14.65 -15.50
C PHE A 77 2.28 -14.26 -14.22
N PHE A 78 2.29 -15.12 -13.20
CA PHE A 78 3.09 -14.89 -11.99
C PHE A 78 4.60 -14.88 -12.27
N LEU A 79 5.09 -15.76 -13.15
CA LEU A 79 6.49 -15.73 -13.59
C LEU A 79 6.84 -14.40 -14.28
N ALA A 80 5.97 -13.91 -15.16
CA ALA A 80 6.18 -12.65 -15.87
C ALA A 80 6.25 -11.45 -14.92
N ILE A 81 5.35 -11.39 -13.92
CA ILE A 81 5.40 -10.35 -12.87
C ILE A 81 6.71 -10.42 -12.09
N GLY A 82 7.14 -11.63 -11.70
CA GLY A 82 8.39 -11.83 -10.95
C GLY A 82 9.64 -11.40 -11.72
N LEU A 83 9.66 -11.58 -13.04
CA LEU A 83 10.76 -11.13 -13.92
C LEU A 83 10.70 -9.62 -14.24
N SER A 84 9.56 -8.98 -14.02
CA SER A 84 9.35 -7.55 -14.31
C SER A 84 9.86 -6.61 -13.21
N ASN A 85 10.31 -7.13 -12.06
CA ASN A 85 10.71 -6.36 -10.89
C ASN A 85 12.20 -6.50 -10.57
#